data_AF-A0A9P6BIU8-F1
#
_entry.id   AF-A0A9P6BIU8-F1
#
_cell.length_a   1.000
_cell.length_b   1.000
_cell.length_c   1.000
_cell.angle_alpha   90.00
_cell.angle_beta   90.00
_cell.angle_gamma   90.00
#
_symmetry.space_group_name_H-M   'P 1'
#
loop_
_entity.id
_entity.type
_entity.pdbx_description
1 polymer ?
#
loop_
_entity_poly.entity_id
_entity_poly.type
_entity_poly.pdbx_seq_one_letter_code
_entity_poly.pdbx_strand_id
1 'polypeptide(L)'
;MILYGGFASSAINSSSAPLNDIYVLDVATYTWTKGTSSSTDAGRAGSACAVSGDYFIVWGGNAILAPTSLAMVYDIKTDSWTTSYTPPPPSSSSHTGAIIGGCIGAAVALILLVAGFIWYRKRSHKARSNALAKGDESAGSTQQESTEPDQHSQARQQ
;
A
#
# COMPACT_ATOMS: atom_id res chain seq x y z
N MET A 1 18.09 35.19 23.93
CA MET A 1 17.88 34.77 22.53
C MET A 1 18.83 33.62 22.22
N ILE A 2 18.49 32.70 21.31
CA ILE A 2 19.36 31.56 20.95
C ILE A 2 19.63 31.59 19.44
N LEU A 3 20.88 31.38 19.05
CA LEU A 3 21.35 31.23 17.69
C LEU A 3 21.99 29.84 17.53
N TYR A 4 21.62 29.10 16.49
CA TYR A 4 22.19 27.80 16.20
C TYR A 4 22.45 27.64 14.70
N GLY A 5 23.62 27.10 14.37
CA GLY A 5 23.96 26.67 13.02
C GLY A 5 24.16 27.80 12.01
N GLY A 6 23.67 27.60 10.79
CA GLY A 6 23.91 28.48 9.64
C GLY A 6 25.11 28.04 8.80
N PHE A 7 25.62 28.95 7.97
CA PHE A 7 26.82 28.71 7.15
C PHE A 7 27.90 29.70 7.54
N ALA A 8 29.13 29.24 7.75
CA ALA A 8 30.25 30.16 7.85
C ALA A 8 30.43 30.88 6.51
N SER A 9 30.54 32.21 6.56
CA SER A 9 30.92 33.02 5.40
C SER A 9 32.39 32.77 5.09
N SER A 10 32.70 31.73 4.34
CA SER A 10 34.05 31.51 3.83
C SER A 10 33.99 31.31 2.33
N ALA A 11 34.35 32.38 1.63
CA ALA A 11 34.53 32.54 0.19
C ALA A 11 33.32 32.17 -0.70
N ILE A 12 32.96 33.13 -1.55
CA ILE A 12 32.02 33.11 -2.69
C ILE A 12 32.06 31.87 -3.61
N ASN A 13 32.93 30.89 -3.38
CA ASN A 13 33.12 29.69 -4.21
C ASN A 13 33.30 28.38 -3.41
N SER A 14 32.98 28.33 -2.11
CA SER A 14 33.11 27.11 -1.31
C SER A 14 31.75 26.70 -0.75
N SER A 15 31.34 25.45 -0.95
CA SER A 15 30.20 24.86 -0.24
C SER A 15 30.54 24.79 1.24
N SER A 16 30.20 25.83 1.98
CA SER A 16 30.40 25.90 3.42
C SER A 16 29.57 24.81 4.08
N ALA A 17 30.20 23.95 4.88
CA ALA A 17 29.46 22.98 5.67
C ALA A 17 28.57 23.72 6.69
N PRO A 18 27.34 23.25 6.96
CA PRO A 18 26.51 23.80 8.02
C PRO A 18 27.25 23.80 9.37
N LEU A 19 27.08 24.88 10.13
CA LEU A 19 27.66 25.03 11.46
C LEU A 19 26.89 24.22 12.50
N ASN A 20 27.60 23.77 13.53
CA ASN A 20 27.10 23.01 14.68
C ASN A 20 27.21 23.79 16.02
N ASP A 21 27.55 25.07 15.93
CA ASP A 21 27.69 25.95 17.10
C ASP A 21 26.34 26.50 17.57
N ILE A 22 26.22 26.68 18.88
CA ILE A 22 25.10 27.35 19.54
C ILE A 22 25.59 28.54 20.38
N TYR A 23 24.84 29.64 20.32
CA TYR A 23 25.10 30.85 21.09
C TYR A 23 23.83 31.31 21.80
N VAL A 24 23.98 31.73 23.04
CA VAL A 24 22.89 32.27 23.87
C VAL A 24 23.20 33.73 24.20
N LEU A 25 22.26 34.62 23.85
CA LEU A 25 22.29 36.02 24.24
C LEU A 25 21.52 36.20 25.54
N ASP A 26 22.24 36.61 26.58
CA ASP A 26 21.65 37.24 27.75
C ASP A 26 21.24 38.67 27.37
N VAL A 27 19.94 38.94 27.43
CA VAL A 27 19.36 40.25 27.06
C VAL A 27 19.43 41.28 28.18
N ALA A 28 19.71 40.86 29.42
CA ALA A 28 19.90 41.77 30.54
C ALA A 28 21.30 42.40 30.49
N THR A 29 22.31 41.63 30.10
CA THR A 29 23.71 42.05 30.01
C THR A 29 24.17 42.36 28.59
N TYR A 30 23.38 41.98 27.58
CA TYR A 30 23.72 42.05 26.17
C TYR A 30 24.98 41.26 25.79
N THR A 31 25.28 40.19 26.53
CA THR A 31 26.44 39.34 26.28
C THR A 31 26.03 38.03 25.59
N TRP A 32 26.78 37.68 24.55
CA TRP A 32 26.69 36.36 23.91
C TRP A 32 27.62 35.38 24.60
N THR A 33 27.10 34.20 24.92
CA THR A 33 27.86 33.06 25.43
C THR A 33 27.77 31.91 24.43
N LYS A 34 28.92 31.32 24.09
CA LYS A 34 28.95 30.10 23.29
C LYS A 34 28.58 28.92 24.18
N GLY A 35 27.57 28.15 23.79
CA GLY A 35 27.24 26.88 24.44
C GLY A 35 28.01 25.72 23.84
N THR A 36 27.83 24.53 24.43
CA THR A 36 28.38 23.28 23.93
C THR A 36 27.85 22.98 22.53
N SER A 37 28.76 22.89 21.56
CA SER A 37 28.42 22.58 20.16
C SER A 37 27.86 21.15 20.04
N SER A 38 26.99 20.93 19.06
CA SER A 38 26.53 19.57 18.76
C SER A 38 27.64 18.75 18.10
N SER A 39 27.40 17.48 17.80
CA SER A 39 28.33 16.71 16.95
C SER A 39 28.55 17.43 15.60
N THR A 40 29.73 17.25 15.03
CA THR A 40 30.14 17.89 13.76
C THR A 40 29.19 17.54 12.62
N ASP A 41 28.67 16.32 12.59
CA ASP A 41 27.75 15.83 11.56
C ASP A 41 26.32 16.35 11.73
N ALA A 42 26.03 16.95 12.89
CA ALA A 42 24.72 17.48 13.24
C ALA A 42 24.59 18.99 13.00
N GLY A 43 25.59 19.61 12.36
CA GLY A 43 25.48 21.00 11.92
C GLY A 43 24.31 21.18 10.95
N ARG A 44 23.59 22.32 11.07
CA ARG A 44 22.39 22.57 10.26
C ARG A 44 22.27 24.02 9.79
N ALA A 45 21.69 24.20 8.62
CA ALA A 45 21.32 25.51 8.07
C ALA A 45 19.86 25.50 7.56
N GLY A 46 19.15 26.62 7.70
CA GLY A 46 17.73 26.71 7.33
C GLY A 46 16.82 25.80 8.16
N SER A 47 17.18 25.55 9.42
CA SER A 47 16.36 24.75 10.34
C SER A 47 15.21 25.57 10.89
N ALA A 48 14.14 24.89 11.31
CA ALA A 48 13.14 25.49 12.19
C ALA A 48 13.53 25.21 13.65
N CYS A 49 13.26 26.18 14.52
CA CYS A 49 13.65 26.13 15.92
C CYS A 49 12.49 26.56 16.83
N ALA A 50 12.41 26.01 18.04
CA ALA A 50 11.52 26.46 19.10
C ALA A 50 12.19 26.35 20.47
N VAL A 51 11.63 27.03 21.46
CA VAL A 51 12.02 26.92 22.87
C VAL A 51 10.79 26.51 23.67
N SER A 52 10.96 25.54 24.58
CA SER A 52 9.92 25.09 25.51
C SER A 52 10.56 24.85 26.88
N GLY A 53 10.27 25.72 27.85
CA GLY A 53 10.93 25.68 29.16
C GLY A 53 12.45 25.86 29.00
N ASP A 54 13.22 24.93 29.57
CA ASP A 54 14.68 24.92 29.52
C ASP A 54 15.25 24.27 28.24
N TYR A 55 14.39 23.90 27.29
CA TYR A 55 14.80 23.15 26.11
C TYR A 55 14.73 24.01 24.85
N PHE A 56 15.86 24.12 24.17
CA PHE A 56 15.94 24.57 22.78
C PHE A 56 15.80 23.37 21.86
N ILE A 57 14.99 23.48 20.81
CA ILE A 57 14.72 22.37 19.91
C ILE A 57 14.88 22.83 18.47
N VAL A 58 15.55 22.01 17.67
CA VAL A 58 15.84 22.26 16.26
C VAL A 58 15.39 21.07 15.42
N TRP A 59 14.78 21.33 14.26
CA TRP A 59 14.32 20.28 13.35
C TRP A 59 14.43 20.67 11.89
N GLY A 60 14.64 19.65 11.05
CA GLY A 60 14.83 19.81 9.61
C GLY A 60 16.14 20.52 9.25
N GLY A 61 16.10 21.34 8.22
CA GLY A 61 17.27 22.04 7.67
C GLY A 61 18.21 21.15 6.87
N ASN A 62 19.20 21.78 6.25
CA ASN A 62 20.27 21.13 5.51
C ASN A 62 21.38 20.71 6.48
N ALA A 63 21.69 19.42 6.53
CA ALA A 63 22.79 18.84 7.31
C ALA A 63 23.87 18.26 6.39
N ILE A 64 25.07 18.01 6.92
CA ILE A 64 26.20 17.43 6.16
C ILE A 64 25.89 16.01 5.69
N LEU A 65 25.28 15.21 6.56
CA LEU A 65 24.84 13.84 6.27
C LEU A 65 23.31 13.78 6.31
N ALA A 66 22.72 12.83 5.57
CA ALA A 66 21.28 12.58 5.63
C ALA A 66 20.85 12.44 7.10
N PRO A 67 19.88 13.26 7.58
CA PRO A 67 19.60 13.35 9.00
C PRO A 67 19.12 12.01 9.53
N THR A 68 19.92 11.37 10.38
CA THR A 68 19.51 10.18 11.15
C THR A 68 18.46 10.53 12.20
N SER A 69 18.43 11.79 12.65
CA SER A 69 17.36 12.35 13.49
C SER A 69 16.79 13.64 12.88
N LEU A 70 15.44 13.70 12.80
CA LEU A 70 14.73 14.87 12.28
C LEU A 70 14.74 16.05 13.25
N ALA A 71 14.87 15.81 14.56
CA ALA A 71 15.02 16.85 15.56
C ALA A 71 16.18 16.58 16.52
N MET A 72 16.64 17.64 17.17
CA MET A 72 17.64 17.63 18.24
C MET A 72 17.20 18.59 19.33
N VAL A 73 17.47 18.22 20.58
CA VAL A 73 17.09 18.99 21.75
C VAL A 73 18.37 19.39 22.49
N TYR A 74 18.43 20.63 22.95
CA TYR A 74 19.51 21.16 23.77
C TYR A 74 18.92 21.65 25.09
N ASP A 75 19.42 21.11 26.20
CA ASP A 75 19.09 21.55 27.54
C ASP A 75 19.94 22.78 27.88
N ILE A 76 19.28 23.92 28.03
CA ILE A 76 19.88 25.22 28.26
C ILE A 76 20.50 25.29 29.67
N LYS A 77 19.96 24.57 30.65
CA LYS A 77 20.45 24.59 32.03
C LYS A 77 21.71 23.76 32.19
N THR A 78 21.77 22.61 31.53
CA THR A 78 22.91 21.70 31.64
C THR A 78 23.95 21.90 30.54
N ASP A 79 23.73 22.85 29.62
CA ASP A 79 24.61 23.12 28.48
C ASP A 79 24.91 21.85 27.68
N SER A 80 23.88 21.08 27.34
CA SER A 80 24.08 19.76 26.71
C SER A 80 23.02 19.39 25.70
N TRP A 81 23.46 18.81 24.59
CA TRP A 81 22.58 18.19 23.60
C TRP A 81 22.07 16.84 24.09
N THR A 82 20.78 16.60 23.91
CA THR A 82 20.18 15.27 24.04
C THR A 82 19.64 14.80 22.70
N THR A 83 20.02 13.57 22.34
CA THR A 83 19.52 12.87 21.16
C THR A 83 18.42 11.88 21.53
N SER A 84 18.21 11.59 22.82
CA SER A 84 17.17 10.70 23.29
C SER A 84 15.91 11.51 23.63
N TYR A 85 15.06 11.69 22.64
CA TYR A 85 13.65 11.98 22.86
C TYR A 85 12.86 10.92 22.10
N THR A 86 11.75 10.44 22.67
CA THR A 86 10.89 9.49 21.99
C THR A 86 9.89 10.29 21.16
N PRO A 87 10.06 10.45 19.83
CA PRO A 87 8.99 10.99 19.01
C PRO A 87 7.76 10.09 19.16
N PRO A 88 6.53 10.63 19.03
CA PRO A 88 5.36 9.80 18.84
C PRO A 88 5.64 8.82 17.70
N PRO A 89 5.23 7.54 17.81
CA PRO A 89 5.42 6.59 16.72
C PRO A 89 4.85 7.22 15.43
N PRO A 90 5.56 7.11 14.29
CA PRO A 90 5.06 7.67 13.04
C PRO A 90 3.66 7.13 12.80
N SER A 91 2.72 8.00 12.44
CA SER A 91 1.38 7.59 12.04
C SER A 91 1.49 6.77 10.75
N SER A 92 1.60 5.45 10.87
CA SER A 92 1.64 4.54 9.74
C SER A 92 0.21 4.23 9.29
N SER A 93 -0.31 5.00 8.34
CA SER A 93 -1.48 4.58 7.57
C SER A 93 -1.04 3.51 6.57
N SER A 94 -0.88 2.27 7.04
CA SER A 94 -0.53 1.16 6.16
C SER A 94 -1.76 0.67 5.40
N HIS A 95 -1.79 0.88 4.08
CA HIS A 95 -2.82 0.32 3.18
C HIS A 95 -2.62 -1.18 2.91
N THR A 96 -1.73 -1.87 3.65
CA THR A 96 -1.46 -3.31 3.48
C THR A 96 -2.73 -4.16 3.56
N GLY A 97 -3.68 -3.81 4.44
CA GLY A 97 -4.96 -4.53 4.53
C GLY A 97 -5.83 -4.42 3.28
N ALA A 98 -5.86 -3.24 2.65
CA ALA A 98 -6.63 -3.00 1.42
C ALA A 98 -6.01 -3.72 0.21
N ILE A 99 -4.67 -3.74 0.12
CA ILE A 99 -3.94 -4.42 -0.96
C ILE A 99 -4.14 -5.93 -0.88
N ILE A 100 -3.97 -6.54 0.30
CA ILE A 100 -4.14 -7.99 0.49
C ILE A 100 -5.61 -8.39 0.24
N GLY A 101 -6.57 -7.61 0.76
CA GLY A 101 -7.99 -7.84 0.54
C GLY A 101 -8.38 -7.78 -0.94
N GLY A 102 -7.83 -6.81 -1.68
CA GLY A 102 -8.06 -6.65 -3.12
C GLY A 102 -7.54 -7.84 -3.93
N CYS A 103 -6.33 -8.32 -3.65
CA CYS A 103 -5.74 -9.47 -4.36
C CYS A 103 -6.52 -10.77 -4.12
N ILE A 104 -6.92 -11.04 -2.87
CA ILE A 104 -7.68 -12.26 -2.54
C ILE A 104 -9.09 -12.19 -3.16
N GLY A 105 -9.77 -11.05 -3.06
CA GLY A 105 -11.09 -10.87 -3.66
C GLY A 105 -11.10 -11.07 -5.17
N ALA A 106 -10.11 -10.51 -5.87
CA ALA A 106 -9.97 -10.67 -7.32
C ALA A 106 -9.70 -12.12 -7.73
N ALA A 107 -8.85 -12.84 -6.99
CA ALA A 107 -8.57 -14.25 -7.26
C ALA A 107 -9.81 -15.14 -7.07
N VAL A 108 -10.57 -14.93 -5.98
CA VAL A 108 -11.82 -15.68 -5.73
C VAL A 108 -12.87 -15.38 -6.79
N ALA A 109 -13.03 -14.12 -7.20
CA ALA A 109 -13.96 -13.75 -8.26
C ALA A 109 -13.61 -14.43 -9.61
N LEU A 110 -12.33 -14.47 -9.98
CA LEU A 110 -11.88 -15.16 -11.20
C LEU A 110 -12.16 -16.67 -11.14
N ILE A 111 -11.90 -17.32 -10.01
CA ILE A 111 -12.19 -18.76 -9.83
C ILE A 111 -13.69 -19.04 -10.00
N LEU A 112 -14.55 -18.21 -9.41
CA LEU A 112 -16.00 -18.36 -9.53
C LEU A 112 -16.51 -18.14 -10.96
N LEU A 113 -15.95 -17.15 -11.68
CA LEU A 113 -16.28 -16.91 -13.09
C LEU A 113 -15.88 -18.10 -13.98
N VAL A 114 -14.68 -18.65 -13.78
CA VAL A 114 -14.20 -19.82 -14.53
C VAL A 114 -15.05 -21.06 -14.22
N ALA A 115 -15.34 -21.31 -12.94
CA ALA A 115 -16.19 -22.43 -12.52
C ALA A 115 -17.62 -22.30 -13.10
N GLY A 116 -18.19 -21.10 -13.03
CA GLY A 116 -19.51 -20.79 -13.61
C GLY A 116 -19.55 -21.00 -15.13
N PHE A 117 -18.50 -20.59 -15.84
CA PHE A 117 -18.38 -20.79 -17.29
C PHE A 117 -18.29 -22.27 -17.67
N ILE A 118 -17.49 -23.07 -16.95
CA ILE A 118 -17.38 -24.51 -17.18
C ILE A 118 -18.73 -25.22 -16.94
N TRP A 119 -19.42 -24.86 -15.86
CA TRP A 119 -20.74 -25.41 -15.55
C TRP A 119 -21.77 -25.05 -16.63
N TYR A 120 -21.80 -23.79 -17.06
CA TYR A 120 -22.69 -23.32 -18.12
C TYR A 120 -22.48 -24.10 -19.43
N ARG A 121 -21.22 -24.29 -19.84
CA ARG A 121 -20.89 -25.10 -21.03
C ARG A 121 -21.34 -26.54 -20.87
N LYS A 122 -21.06 -27.20 -19.75
CA LYS A 122 -21.50 -28.58 -19.49
C LYS A 122 -23.02 -28.73 -19.51
N ARG A 123 -23.75 -27.77 -18.94
CA ARG A 123 -25.22 -27.78 -18.94
C ARG A 123 -25.80 -27.61 -20.35
N SER A 124 -25.21 -26.73 -21.16
CA SER A 124 -25.59 -26.54 -22.57
C SER A 124 -25.36 -27.80 -23.41
N HIS A 125 -24.24 -28.51 -23.18
CA HIS A 125 -24.00 -29.79 -23.86
C HIS A 125 -24.99 -30.89 -23.47
N LYS A 126 -25.35 -31.00 -22.18
CA LYS A 126 -26.39 -31.95 -21.72
C LYS A 126 -27.78 -31.61 -22.27
N ALA A 127 -28.10 -30.33 -22.46
CA ALA A 127 -29.36 -29.92 -23.07
C ALA A 127 -29.44 -30.31 -24.56
N ARG A 128 -28.32 -30.22 -25.30
CA ARG A 128 -28.26 -30.67 -26.70
C ARG A 128 -28.29 -32.19 -26.84
N SER A 129 -27.63 -32.96 -25.96
CA SER A 129 -27.68 -34.42 -26.01
C SER A 129 -29.08 -34.95 -25.72
N ASN A 130 -29.79 -34.36 -24.75
CA ASN A 130 -31.15 -34.77 -24.41
C ASN A 130 -32.16 -34.37 -25.50
N ALA A 131 -31.95 -33.27 -26.21
CA ALA A 131 -32.79 -32.86 -27.33
C ALA A 131 -32.61 -33.77 -28.55
N LEU A 132 -31.39 -34.25 -28.83
CA LEU A 132 -31.11 -35.21 -29.89
C LEU A 132 -31.67 -36.60 -29.57
N ALA A 133 -31.50 -37.07 -28.32
CA ALA A 133 -32.06 -38.36 -27.87
C ALA A 133 -33.60 -38.38 -27.98
N LYS A 134 -34.27 -37.26 -27.70
CA LYS A 134 -35.73 -37.13 -27.79
C LYS A 134 -36.24 -37.00 -29.23
N GLY A 135 -35.37 -36.58 -30.17
CA GLY A 135 -35.68 -36.49 -31.60
C GLY A 135 -35.67 -37.85 -32.30
N ASP A 136 -34.72 -38.73 -31.96
CA ASP A 136 -34.66 -40.10 -32.49
C ASP A 136 -35.82 -40.97 -31.97
N GLU A 137 -36.23 -40.78 -30.71
CA GLU A 137 -37.35 -41.53 -30.11
C GLU A 137 -38.70 -41.19 -30.77
N SER A 138 -38.88 -39.96 -31.24
CA SER A 138 -40.08 -39.51 -31.98
C SER A 138 -40.08 -39.93 -33.46
N ALA A 139 -38.92 -40.24 -34.05
CA ALA A 139 -38.82 -40.70 -35.43
C ALA A 139 -39.04 -42.22 -35.56
N GLY A 140 -38.87 -42.98 -34.47
CA GLY A 140 -39.00 -44.44 -34.44
C GLY A 140 -40.42 -45.01 -34.22
N SER A 141 -41.43 -44.18 -33.94
CA SER A 141 -42.78 -44.66 -33.55
C SER A 141 -43.83 -44.65 -34.67
N THR A 142 -43.46 -44.41 -35.92
CA THR A 142 -44.39 -44.49 -37.06
C THR A 142 -43.91 -45.59 -38.00
N GLN A 143 -44.39 -46.83 -37.82
CA GLN A 143 -44.63 -47.87 -38.85
C GLN A 143 -44.72 -49.26 -38.18
N GLN A 144 -45.92 -49.65 -37.72
CA GLN A 144 -46.32 -51.06 -37.70
C GLN A 144 -47.84 -51.15 -37.50
N GLU A 145 -48.60 -51.04 -38.59
CA GLU A 145 -49.93 -51.61 -38.67
C GLU A 145 -49.87 -52.87 -39.54
N SER A 146 -50.35 -53.95 -38.94
CA SER A 146 -50.17 -55.35 -39.26
C SER A 146 -51.08 -55.83 -40.39
N THR A 147 -50.48 -56.41 -41.42
CA THR A 147 -51.15 -57.36 -42.34
C THR A 147 -51.05 -58.76 -41.75
N GLU A 148 -52.18 -59.41 -41.52
CA GLU A 148 -52.25 -60.86 -41.27
C GLU A 148 -53.24 -61.50 -42.27
N PRO A 149 -52.87 -62.61 -42.94
CA PRO A 149 -53.74 -63.30 -43.88
C PRO A 149 -54.43 -64.49 -43.20
N ASP A 150 -55.64 -64.85 -43.65
CA ASP A 150 -56.05 -66.25 -43.52
C ASP A 150 -56.97 -66.74 -44.63
N GLN A 151 -56.70 -67.98 -45.05
CA GLN A 151 -57.27 -68.71 -46.18
C GLN A 151 -58.39 -69.66 -45.71
N HIS A 152 -59.50 -69.74 -46.46
CA HIS A 152 -60.35 -70.94 -46.60
C HIS A 152 -61.38 -70.65 -47.72
N SER A 153 -61.22 -71.14 -48.95
CA SER A 153 -61.59 -72.46 -49.50
C SER A 153 -63.11 -72.77 -49.60
N GLN A 154 -63.53 -73.06 -50.85
CA GLN A 154 -64.76 -73.75 -51.32
C GLN A 154 -66.07 -72.93 -51.31
N ALA A 155 -67.07 -73.08 -52.21
CA ALA A 155 -67.39 -74.06 -53.24
C ALA A 155 -68.44 -73.48 -54.25
N ARG A 156 -68.49 -74.07 -55.46
CA ARG A 156 -69.67 -74.45 -56.31
C ARG A 156 -70.86 -73.50 -56.60
N GLN A 157 -71.22 -73.49 -57.90
CA GLN A 157 -72.57 -73.49 -58.53
C GLN A 157 -73.44 -72.22 -58.28
N GLN A 158 -74.11 -71.59 -59.24
CA GLN A 158 -74.64 -71.94 -60.57
C GLN A 158 -74.53 -70.73 -61.51
#